data_AF-A8ZKA6-F1
#
_entry.id   AF-A8ZKA6-F1
#
_cell.length_a   1.000
_cell.length_b   1.000
_cell.length_c   1.000
_cell.angle_alpha   90.00
_cell.angle_beta   90.00
_cell.angle_gamma   90.00
#
_symmetry.space_group_name_H-M   'P 1'
#
loop_
_entity.id
_entity.type
_entity.pdbx_description
1 polymer ?
#
loop_
_entity_poly.entity_id
_entity_poly.type
_entity_poly.pdbx_seq_one_letter_code
_entity_poly.pdbx_strand_id
1 'polypeptide(L)' 'MSTTISILADIPEELHDALRGYLDTHPDWDQSRVLSAALSLFLMQNGTTDRRTTRVYLDSLFRRELPTAC' A
#
# COMPACT_ATOMS: atom_id res chain seq x y z
N MET A 1 -15.19 8.47 5.97
CA MET A 1 -15.69 7.64 4.84
C MET A 1 -14.54 7.46 3.87
N SER A 2 -13.72 6.42 4.07
CA SER A 2 -12.62 6.10 3.15
C SER A 2 -13.17 5.13 2.12
N THR A 3 -13.62 5.65 0.98
CA THR A 3 -14.07 4.82 -0.14
C THR A 3 -12.85 4.14 -0.74
N THR A 4 -12.66 2.84 -0.49
CA THR A 4 -11.65 2.05 -1.18
C THR A 4 -12.16 1.72 -2.58
N ILE A 5 -11.26 1.82 -3.57
CA ILE A 5 -11.55 1.45 -4.95
C ILE A 5 -10.70 0.22 -5.27
N SER A 6 -11.34 -0.86 -5.72
CA SER A 6 -10.63 -2.07 -6.16
C SER A 6 -9.99 -1.81 -7.52
N ILE A 7 -8.72 -2.20 -7.66
CA ILE A 7 -7.96 -2.11 -8.90
C ILE A 7 -7.68 -3.55 -9.35
N LEU A 8 -8.03 -3.87 -10.59
CA LEU A 8 -7.63 -5.11 -11.24
C LEU A 8 -6.47 -4.79 -12.20
N ALA A 9 -5.35 -5.44 -12.01
CA ALA A 9 -4.18 -5.31 -12.87
C ALA A 9 -3.43 -6.64 -12.90
N ASP A 10 -2.97 -7.03 -14.09
CA ASP A 10 -2.07 -8.15 -14.25
C ASP A 10 -0.64 -7.71 -13.90
N ILE A 11 0.07 -8.53 -13.13
CA ILE A 11 1.48 -8.31 -12.76
C ILE A 11 2.33 -9.48 -13.24
N PRO A 12 3.62 -9.26 -13.57
CA PRO A 12 4.55 -10.35 -13.87
C PRO A 12 4.66 -11.34 -12.70
N GLU A 13 4.79 -12.63 -13.02
CA GLU A 13 4.91 -13.71 -12.02
C GLU A 13 6.08 -13.49 -11.06
N GLU A 14 7.24 -13.07 -11.57
CA GLU A 14 8.41 -12.77 -10.73
C GLU A 14 8.13 -11.68 -9.68
N LEU A 15 7.33 -10.67 -10.03
CA LEU A 15 6.93 -9.61 -9.10
C LEU A 15 5.94 -10.12 -8.06
N HIS A 16 5.03 -10.99 -8.47
CA HIS A 16 4.09 -11.66 -7.57
C HIS A 16 4.82 -12.53 -6.54
N ASP A 17 5.83 -13.30 -6.98
CA ASP A 17 6.61 -14.16 -6.07
C ASP A 17 7.45 -13.35 -5.08
N ALA A 18 8.05 -12.25 -5.55
CA ALA A 18 8.77 -11.32 -4.67
C ALA A 18 7.83 -10.67 -3.64
N LEU A 19 6.63 -10.26 -4.05
CA LEU A 19 5.60 -9.74 -3.14
C LEU A 19 5.22 -10.79 -2.09
N ARG A 20 4.99 -12.03 -2.52
CA ARG A 20 4.62 -13.12 -1.61
C ARG A 20 5.72 -13.38 -0.57
N GLY A 21 6.98 -13.48 -1.00
CA GLY A 21 8.11 -13.64 -0.09
C GLY A 21 8.26 -12.48 0.91
N TYR A 22 7.94 -11.25 0.49
CA TYR A 22 7.91 -10.10 1.39
C TYR A 22 6.80 -10.23 2.45
N LEU A 23 5.58 -10.62 2.04
CA LEU A 23 4.45 -10.79 2.95
C LEU A 23 4.66 -11.95 3.94
N ASP A 24 5.29 -13.05 3.51
CA ASP A 24 5.60 -14.19 4.37
C ASP A 24 6.55 -13.81 5.53
N THR A 25 7.36 -12.76 5.36
CA THR A 25 8.30 -12.27 6.38
C THR A 25 7.75 -11.10 7.21
N HIS A 26 6.63 -10.50 6.78
CA HIS A 26 6.05 -9.30 7.39
C HIS A 26 4.55 -9.52 7.67
N PRO A 27 4.19 -10.17 8.79
CA PRO A 27 2.80 -10.58 9.08
C PRO A 27 1.82 -9.41 9.24
N ASP A 28 2.32 -8.21 9.55
CA ASP A 28 1.50 -6.99 9.67
C ASP A 28 1.13 -6.38 8.32
N TRP A 29 1.66 -6.92 7.22
CA TRP A 29 1.45 -6.42 5.87
C TRP A 29 0.49 -7.30 5.08
N ASP A 30 -0.28 -6.65 4.22
CA ASP A 30 -1.16 -7.30 3.26
C ASP A 30 -0.85 -6.76 1.85
N GLN A 31 -1.30 -7.50 0.82
CA GLN A 31 -1.07 -7.14 -0.58
C GLN A 31 -1.57 -5.72 -0.89
N SER A 32 -2.76 -5.35 -0.40
CA SER A 32 -3.33 -4.02 -0.64
C SER A 32 -2.50 -2.90 -0.04
N ARG A 33 -1.91 -3.10 1.14
CA ARG A 33 -1.05 -2.18 1.86
C ARG A 33 0.29 -2.01 1.15
N VAL A 34 0.91 -3.10 0.73
CA VAL A 34 2.16 -3.05 -0.05
C VAL A 34 1.93 -2.32 -1.37
N LEU A 35 0.85 -2.67 -2.10
CA LEU A 35 0.52 -2.01 -3.37
C LEU A 35 0.18 -0.53 -3.18
N SER A 36 -0.55 -0.16 -2.13
CA SER A 36 -0.87 1.24 -1.81
C SER A 36 0.38 2.05 -1.48
N ALA A 37 1.31 1.47 -0.71
CA ALA A 37 2.59 2.08 -0.40
C ALA A 37 3.46 2.24 -1.66
N ALA A 38 3.60 1.18 -2.45
CA ALA A 38 4.39 1.17 -3.68
C ALA A 38 3.85 2.16 -4.72
N LEU A 39 2.54 2.16 -4.95
CA LEU A 39 1.88 3.08 -5.88
C LEU A 39 2.04 4.53 -5.43
N SER A 40 1.82 4.82 -4.15
CA SER A 40 1.96 6.17 -3.61
C SER A 40 3.40 6.67 -3.72
N LEU A 41 4.37 5.81 -3.39
CA LEU A 41 5.79 6.12 -3.50
C LEU A 41 6.22 6.33 -4.95
N PHE A 42 5.74 5.51 -5.88
CA PHE A 42 6.00 5.66 -7.31
C PHE A 42 5.49 7.01 -7.83
N LEU A 43 4.25 7.38 -7.48
CA LEU A 43 3.65 8.66 -7.89
C LEU A 43 4.39 9.87 -7.29
N MET A 44 4.85 9.77 -6.04
CA MET A 44 5.65 10.82 -5.40
C MET A 44 7.00 11.01 -6.09
N GLN A 45 7.70 9.92 -6.43
CA GLN A 45 8.99 9.98 -7.10
C GLN A 45 8.89 10.50 -8.54
N ASN A 46 7.77 10.25 -9.23
CA ASN A 46 7.56 10.62 -10.64
C ASN A 46 6.76 11.92 -10.83
N GLY A 47 6.77 12.81 -9.84
CA GLY A 47 6.35 14.21 -10.03
C GLY A 47 4.92 14.57 -9.59
N THR A 48 4.16 13.64 -9.02
CA THR A 48 2.90 13.98 -8.35
C THR A 48 3.15 14.17 -6.86
N THR A 49 3.73 15.31 -6.48
CA THR A 49 3.87 15.72 -5.07
C THR A 49 2.52 16.26 -4.55
N ASP A 50 1.48 15.45 -4.66
CA ASP A 50 0.20 15.75 -4.04
C ASP A 50 0.20 15.28 -2.59
N ARG A 51 -0.27 16.13 -1.69
CA ARG A 51 -0.33 15.84 -0.25
C ARG A 51 -1.20 14.62 0.05
N ARG A 52 -2.17 14.30 -0.83
CA ARG A 52 -3.04 13.13 -0.66
C ARG A 52 -2.24 11.84 -0.88
N THR A 53 -1.40 11.79 -1.91
CA THR A 53 -0.51 10.65 -2.20
C THR A 53 0.48 10.41 -1.06
N THR A 54 1.11 11.48 -0.55
CA THR A 54 1.99 11.37 0.62
C THR A 54 1.25 10.88 1.86
N ARG A 55 0.00 11.31 2.07
CA ARG A 55 -0.82 10.82 3.17
C ARG A 55 -1.12 9.33 3.05
N VAL A 56 -1.49 8.85 1.86
CA VAL A 56 -1.74 7.41 1.62
C VAL A 56 -0.47 6.59 1.83
N TYR A 57 0.69 7.09 1.37
CA TYR A 57 1.97 6.45 1.64
C TYR A 57 2.24 6.31 3.15
N LEU A 58 2.13 7.40 3.91
CA LEU A 58 2.35 7.39 5.35
C LEU A 58 1.33 6.52 6.10
N ASP A 59 0.06 6.54 5.70
CA ASP A 59 -0.98 5.70 6.31
C ASP A 59 -0.74 4.21 6.03
N SER A 60 -0.25 3.89 4.83
CA SER A 60 0.17 2.53 4.47
C SER A 60 1.41 2.10 5.27
N LEU A 61 2.34 3.00 5.59
CA LEU A 61 3.50 2.66 6.42
C LEU A 61 3.16 2.50 7.89
N PHE A 62 2.33 3.39 8.45
CA PHE A 62 2.18 3.56 9.90
C PHE A 62 0.84 3.09 10.46
N ARG A 63 0.14 2.18 9.74
CA ARG A 63 -1.17 1.57 10.08
C ARG A 63 -1.71 2.12 11.40
N ARG A 64 -2.53 3.17 11.32
CA ARG A 64 -3.15 3.72 12.52
C ARG A 64 -4.12 2.66 13.04
N GLU A 65 -3.66 1.84 13.98
CA GLU A 65 -4.53 1.10 14.88
C GLU A 65 -5.30 2.17 15.65
N LEU A 66 -6.38 2.68 15.05
CA LEU A 66 -7.43 3.26 15.86
C LEU A 66 -7.92 2.08 16.70
N PRO A 67 -7.78 2.14 18.03
CA PRO A 67 -8.54 1.22 18.86
C PRO A 67 -9.98 1.44 18.44
N THR A 68 -10.64 0.39 17.94
CA THR A 68 -12.09 0.32 18.02
C THR A 68 -12.42 0.51 19.49
N ALA A 69 -12.74 1.75 19.86
CA ALA A 69 -13.31 2.06 21.14
C ALA A 69 -14.55 1.17 21.26
N CYS A 70 -14.59 0.41 22.36
CA CYS A 70 -15.62 -0.56 22.71
C CYS A 70 -17.04 0.01 22.53
#